data_AF-A0A8C7ZNY1-F1
#
_entry.id   AF-A0A8C7ZNY1-F1
#
_cell.length_a   1.000
_cell.length_b   1.000
_cell.length_c   1.000
_cell.angle_alpha   90.00
_cell.angle_beta   90.00
_cell.angle_gamma   90.00
#
_symmetry.space_group_name_H-M   'P 1'
#
loop_
_entity.id
_entity.type
_entity.pdbx_description
1 polymer ?
#
loop_
_entity_poly.entity_id
_entity_poly.type
_entity_poly.pdbx_seq_one_letter_code
_entity_poly.pdbx_strand_id
1 'polypeptide(L)'
;KTRFGLIGVGFSCCLLLLYLLACKPASNSKKPSLPWPEGTTSKEGYMALLQEREDSHRHYINSLTKQIAELKEALQERTQQLQESLDKAKAKGILPQGLESLHKATMQSDLKEFFRLQLNQAEVTVGVSLPSEYAVIPFDMFTLQTVYQLETGLSKHPAERLVRKDRKDELISTVETALHILNGPQQHQEDTRRKHTYSPPDFIQGKKVFYPVLFSQYNPAVIYRNSTHLPPLQQQLVISQETGFWRDFGFGMTCQYRSDFINIGGFDRSIKGWGLEDVHLYRKYLHSKLMVIRSPSRGLFHLWHEKSCADELPPDKFKMCMQTKAMNEASHGQLGELYFRREKEPHRNR
;
A
#
# COMPACT_ATOMS: atom_id res chain seq x y z
N LYS A 1 22.17 32.70 81.20
CA LYS A 1 22.33 31.70 80.11
C LYS A 1 21.00 31.24 79.47
N THR A 2 19.84 31.67 79.97
CA THR A 2 18.51 31.30 79.45
C THR A 2 17.89 32.29 78.44
N ARG A 3 18.46 33.50 78.26
CA ARG A 3 17.94 34.50 77.31
C ARG A 3 18.39 34.32 75.86
N PHE A 4 19.52 33.68 75.60
CA PHE A 4 20.01 33.44 74.22
C PHE A 4 19.37 32.20 73.57
N GLY A 5 18.90 31.23 74.36
CA GLY A 5 18.19 30.04 73.84
C GLY A 5 16.79 30.35 73.30
N LEU A 6 16.05 31.25 73.94
CA LEU A 6 14.72 31.67 73.50
C LEU A 6 14.75 32.47 72.18
N ILE A 7 15.80 33.27 71.97
CA ILE A 7 16.00 34.02 70.72
C ILE A 7 16.38 33.07 69.57
N GLY A 8 17.21 32.06 69.83
CA GLY A 8 17.57 31.04 68.84
C GLY A 8 16.39 30.17 68.39
N VAL A 9 15.51 29.78 69.32
CA VAL A 9 14.29 29.01 69.01
C VAL A 9 13.27 29.86 68.24
N GLY A 10 13.13 31.14 68.60
CA GLY A 10 12.28 32.09 67.86
C GLY A 10 12.75 32.28 66.42
N PHE A 11 14.07 32.42 66.20
CA PHE A 11 14.65 32.59 64.87
C PHE A 11 14.49 31.33 63.99
N SER A 12 14.68 30.14 64.59
CA SER A 12 14.43 28.87 63.90
C SER A 12 12.97 28.67 63.50
N CYS A 13 12.03 29.11 64.36
CA CYS A 13 10.60 28.99 64.08
C CYS A 13 10.15 29.99 62.99
N CYS A 14 10.74 31.19 62.95
CA CYS A 14 10.52 32.15 61.87
C CYS A 14 11.07 31.66 60.52
N LEU A 15 12.24 31.01 60.50
CA LEU A 15 12.80 30.45 59.26
C LEU A 15 11.96 29.27 58.72
N LEU A 16 11.43 28.41 59.60
CA LEU A 16 10.50 27.34 59.23
C LEU A 16 9.17 27.89 58.67
N LEU A 17 8.62 28.95 59.28
CA LEU A 17 7.41 29.61 58.77
C LEU A 17 7.65 30.28 57.41
N LEU A 18 8.81 30.93 57.22
CA LEU A 18 9.18 31.52 55.93
C LEU A 18 9.39 30.45 54.85
N TYR A 19 9.97 29.29 55.19
CA TYR A 19 10.11 28.16 54.28
C TYR A 19 8.75 27.56 53.87
N LEU A 20 7.81 27.40 54.81
CA LEU A 20 6.45 26.92 54.52
C LEU A 20 5.60 27.94 53.73
N LEU A 21 5.86 29.24 53.91
CA LEU A 21 5.22 30.30 53.11
C LEU A 21 5.82 30.42 51.70
N ALA A 22 7.13 30.16 51.53
CA ALA A 22 7.82 30.19 50.24
C ALA A 22 7.59 28.92 49.40
N CYS A 23 7.34 27.77 50.03
CA CYS A 23 7.09 26.49 49.37
C CYS A 23 5.63 26.03 49.43
N LYS A 24 4.68 26.93 49.17
CA LYS A 24 3.28 26.55 48.94
C LYS A 24 3.10 26.17 47.45
N PRO A 25 2.75 24.93 47.09
CA PRO A 25 2.42 24.60 45.71
C PRO A 25 1.13 25.34 45.33
N ALA A 26 1.16 26.03 44.19
CA ALA A 26 0.02 26.76 43.66
C ALA A 26 -1.13 25.79 43.37
N SER A 27 -2.17 25.88 44.20
CA SER A 27 -3.47 25.28 43.94
C SER A 27 -4.13 26.03 42.78
N ASN A 28 -4.58 25.23 41.81
CA ASN A 28 -5.17 25.63 40.55
C ASN A 28 -6.43 26.51 40.76
N SER A 29 -6.38 27.80 40.39
CA SER A 29 -7.61 28.58 40.10
C SER A 29 -7.33 29.77 39.17
N LYS A 30 -7.78 29.59 37.92
CA LYS A 30 -8.21 30.54 36.88
C LYS A 30 -7.79 32.02 37.03
N LYS A 31 -6.92 32.49 36.11
CA LYS A 31 -6.78 33.90 35.73
C LYS A 31 -6.68 34.04 34.19
N PRO A 32 -7.09 35.20 33.63
CA PRO A 32 -7.66 35.32 32.29
C PRO A 32 -6.60 35.40 31.18
N SER A 33 -7.00 34.96 30.00
CA SER A 33 -6.22 34.89 28.76
C SER A 33 -5.90 36.27 28.18
N LEU A 34 -4.62 36.47 27.83
CA LEU A 34 -4.17 37.43 26.82
C LEU A 34 -3.69 36.65 25.59
N PRO A 35 -3.90 37.16 24.36
CA PRO A 35 -4.01 36.33 23.17
C PRO A 35 -2.66 36.14 22.49
N TRP A 36 -2.19 34.90 22.47
CA TRP A 36 -1.19 34.43 21.51
C TRP A 36 -1.86 33.43 20.56
N PRO A 37 -1.45 33.35 19.29
CA PRO A 37 -2.18 32.60 18.27
C PRO A 37 -2.07 31.10 18.55
N GLU A 38 -3.21 30.48 18.86
CA GLU A 38 -3.36 29.04 19.07
C GLU A 38 -3.08 28.27 17.77
N GLY A 39 -1.88 27.70 17.69
CA GLY A 39 -1.55 26.62 16.75
C GLY A 39 -2.00 25.27 17.32
N THR A 40 -3.09 24.74 16.76
CA THR A 40 -3.39 23.32 16.46
C THR A 40 -3.06 22.20 17.48
N THR A 41 -2.89 22.50 18.77
CA THR A 41 -2.52 21.50 19.80
C THR A 41 -3.49 21.44 20.98
N SER A 42 -4.79 21.69 20.74
CA SER A 42 -5.85 21.41 21.71
C SER A 42 -6.68 20.19 21.29
N LYS A 43 -7.26 19.50 22.28
CA LYS A 43 -8.18 18.36 22.11
C LYS A 43 -9.31 18.70 21.12
N GLU A 44 -9.77 19.94 21.14
CA GLU A 44 -10.80 20.48 20.27
C GLU A 44 -10.33 20.57 18.80
N GLY A 45 -9.07 20.93 18.55
CA GLY A 45 -8.48 20.92 17.20
C GLY A 45 -8.32 19.51 16.63
N TYR A 46 -7.96 18.53 17.46
CA TYR A 46 -7.94 17.12 17.06
C TYR A 46 -9.34 16.58 16.76
N MET A 47 -10.35 16.95 17.57
CA MET A 47 -11.74 16.59 17.32
C MET A 47 -12.29 17.22 16.04
N ALA A 48 -11.93 18.48 15.75
CA ALA A 48 -12.31 19.15 14.51
C ALA A 48 -11.73 18.45 13.26
N LEU A 49 -10.47 18.02 13.32
CA LEU A 49 -9.83 17.26 12.22
C LEU A 49 -10.45 15.87 12.04
N LEU A 50 -10.84 15.20 13.13
CA LEU A 50 -11.58 13.93 13.04
C LEU A 50 -12.95 14.12 12.40
N GLN A 51 -13.66 15.18 12.78
CA GLN A 51 -14.97 15.49 12.25
C GLN A 51 -14.91 15.90 10.76
N GLU A 52 -13.92 16.69 10.35
CA GLU A 52 -13.67 17.02 8.95
C GLU A 52 -13.37 15.77 8.10
N ARG A 53 -12.63 14.80 8.66
CA ARG A 53 -12.37 13.51 8.01
C ARG A 53 -13.63 12.66 7.92
N GLU A 54 -14.42 12.57 8.99
CA GLU A 54 -15.70 11.85 8.99
C GLU A 54 -16.67 12.42 7.97
N ASP A 55 -16.77 13.75 7.87
CA ASP A 55 -17.63 14.40 6.91
C ASP A 55 -17.11 14.23 5.48
N SER A 56 -15.80 14.29 5.26
CA SER A 56 -15.20 13.97 3.95
C SER A 56 -15.50 12.54 3.53
N HIS A 57 -15.39 11.58 4.45
CA HIS A 57 -15.71 10.18 4.19
C HIS A 57 -17.21 9.99 3.92
N ARG A 58 -18.08 10.70 4.65
CA ARG A 58 -19.53 10.70 4.45
C ARG A 58 -19.90 11.19 3.04
N HIS A 59 -19.28 12.28 2.58
CA HIS A 59 -19.48 12.79 1.23
C HIS A 59 -18.99 11.81 0.16
N TYR A 60 -17.82 11.19 0.37
CA TYR A 60 -17.29 10.18 -0.54
C TYR A 60 -18.18 8.93 -0.62
N ILE A 61 -18.68 8.45 0.53
CA ILE A 61 -19.64 7.33 0.60
C ILE A 61 -20.91 7.69 -0.18
N ASN A 62 -21.51 8.86 0.06
CA ASN A 62 -22.71 9.29 -0.64
C ASN A 62 -22.49 9.38 -2.16
N SER A 63 -21.35 9.91 -2.59
CA SER A 63 -20.98 9.96 -4.01
C SER A 63 -20.83 8.55 -4.61
N LEU A 64 -20.20 7.62 -3.90
CA LEU A 64 -20.05 6.24 -4.36
C LEU A 64 -21.40 5.51 -4.40
N THR A 65 -22.26 5.71 -3.39
CA THR A 65 -23.61 5.15 -3.36
C THR A 65 -24.42 5.61 -4.57
N LYS A 66 -24.30 6.89 -4.95
CA LYS A 66 -24.94 7.42 -6.16
C LYS A 66 -24.40 6.77 -7.44
N GLN A 67 -23.08 6.64 -7.57
CA GLN A 67 -22.46 5.96 -8.73
C GLN A 67 -22.86 4.48 -8.82
N ILE A 68 -22.99 3.79 -7.68
CA ILE A 68 -23.46 2.40 -7.62
C ILE A 68 -24.92 2.31 -8.08
N ALA A 69 -25.77 3.27 -7.69
CA ALA A 69 -27.16 3.30 -8.14
C ALA A 69 -27.25 3.50 -9.66
N GLU A 70 -26.53 4.49 -10.20
CA GLU A 70 -26.49 4.77 -11.65
C GLU A 70 -25.97 3.56 -12.46
N LEU A 71 -24.91 2.89 -11.97
CA LEU A 71 -24.37 1.69 -12.62
C LEU A 71 -25.33 0.50 -12.56
N LYS A 72 -26.06 0.33 -11.46
CA LYS A 72 -27.07 -0.72 -11.34
C LYS A 72 -28.22 -0.50 -12.32
N GLU A 73 -28.65 0.75 -12.49
CA GLU A 73 -29.70 1.11 -13.44
C GLU A 73 -29.25 0.86 -14.89
N ALA A 74 -28.05 1.30 -15.25
CA ALA A 74 -27.47 1.04 -16.57
C ALA A 74 -27.27 -0.46 -16.86
N LEU A 75 -26.90 -1.25 -15.84
CA LEU A 75 -26.77 -2.71 -15.97
C LEU A 75 -28.13 -3.37 -16.17
N GLN A 76 -29.16 -2.90 -15.47
CA GLN A 76 -30.52 -3.40 -15.62
C GLN A 76 -31.07 -3.08 -17.01
N GLU A 77 -30.87 -1.86 -17.50
CA GLU A 77 -31.28 -1.44 -18.85
C GLU A 77 -30.59 -2.29 -19.92
N ARG A 78 -29.28 -2.53 -19.80
CA ARG A 78 -28.53 -3.35 -20.75
C ARG A 78 -28.94 -4.82 -20.71
N THR A 79 -29.24 -5.34 -19.53
CA THR A 79 -29.79 -6.70 -19.36
C THR A 79 -31.15 -6.83 -20.05
N GLN A 80 -32.01 -5.81 -19.91
CA GLN A 80 -33.32 -5.79 -20.57
C GLN A 80 -33.18 -5.70 -22.09
N GLN A 81 -32.27 -4.86 -22.61
CA GLN A 81 -31.97 -4.79 -24.05
C GLN A 81 -31.45 -6.13 -24.59
N LEU A 82 -30.59 -6.83 -23.85
CA LEU A 82 -30.11 -8.16 -24.23
C LEU A 82 -31.24 -9.19 -24.24
N GLN A 83 -32.12 -9.15 -23.24
CA GLN A 83 -33.28 -10.04 -23.16
C GLN A 83 -34.25 -9.79 -24.34
N GLU A 84 -34.55 -8.54 -24.66
CA GLU A 84 -35.36 -8.18 -25.82
C GLU A 84 -34.72 -8.60 -27.15
N SER A 85 -33.39 -8.45 -27.27
CA SER A 85 -32.65 -8.93 -28.44
C SER A 85 -32.67 -10.46 -28.55
N LEU A 86 -32.61 -11.17 -27.41
CA LEU A 86 -32.68 -12.63 -27.34
C LEU A 86 -34.09 -13.12 -27.72
N ASP A 87 -35.14 -12.48 -27.20
CA ASP A 87 -36.52 -12.81 -27.53
C ASP A 87 -36.85 -12.49 -29.00
N LYS A 88 -36.26 -11.43 -29.56
CA LYS A 88 -36.33 -11.09 -30.99
C LYS A 88 -35.57 -12.09 -31.88
N ALA A 89 -34.47 -12.68 -31.39
CA ALA A 89 -33.77 -13.77 -32.07
C ALA A 89 -34.56 -15.09 -32.00
N LYS A 90 -35.22 -15.35 -30.85
CA LYS A 90 -36.10 -16.50 -30.63
C LYS A 90 -37.34 -16.48 -31.52
N ALA A 91 -37.97 -15.32 -31.69
CA ALA A 91 -39.10 -15.10 -32.60
C ALA A 91 -38.72 -15.26 -34.09
N LYS A 92 -37.43 -15.08 -34.42
CA LYS A 92 -36.88 -15.29 -35.77
C LYS A 92 -36.38 -16.72 -36.02
N GLY A 93 -36.61 -17.66 -35.09
CA GLY A 93 -36.26 -19.07 -35.26
C GLY A 93 -34.76 -19.38 -35.20
N ILE A 94 -33.94 -18.51 -34.59
CA ILE A 94 -32.51 -18.73 -34.38
C ILE A 94 -32.29 -18.97 -32.88
N LEU A 95 -32.25 -20.23 -32.47
CA LEU A 95 -31.99 -20.64 -31.09
C LEU A 95 -30.73 -21.51 -31.07
N PRO A 96 -29.66 -21.14 -30.33
CA PRO A 96 -28.61 -22.09 -29.99
C PRO A 96 -29.10 -22.94 -28.82
N GLN A 97 -29.33 -24.22 -29.09
CA GLN A 97 -29.62 -25.26 -28.12
C GLN A 97 -28.35 -25.53 -27.29
N GLY A 98 -28.23 -25.00 -26.08
CA GLY A 98 -27.09 -25.33 -25.22
C GLY A 98 -26.91 -24.43 -24.00
N LEU A 99 -27.79 -24.55 -23.00
CA LEU A 99 -27.64 -23.83 -21.72
C LEU A 99 -27.71 -24.72 -20.48
N GLU A 100 -27.62 -26.05 -20.61
CA GLU A 100 -27.69 -26.96 -19.44
C GLU A 100 -26.39 -27.75 -19.15
N SER A 101 -25.32 -27.60 -19.93
CA SER A 101 -24.03 -28.29 -19.68
C SER A 101 -22.93 -27.41 -19.06
N LEU A 102 -23.24 -26.14 -18.78
CA LEU A 102 -22.27 -25.04 -18.69
C LEU A 102 -21.61 -24.81 -17.33
N HIS A 103 -21.71 -25.74 -16.37
CA HIS A 103 -21.01 -25.62 -15.08
C HIS A 103 -19.94 -26.68 -14.83
N LYS A 104 -19.93 -27.79 -15.58
CA LYS A 104 -18.93 -28.86 -15.39
C LYS A 104 -18.01 -29.04 -16.60
N ALA A 105 -18.53 -28.80 -17.81
CA ALA A 105 -17.73 -28.83 -19.04
C ALA A 105 -16.83 -27.59 -19.18
N THR A 106 -17.25 -26.43 -18.68
CA THR A 106 -16.57 -25.14 -18.85
C THR A 106 -15.23 -25.12 -18.14
N MET A 107 -15.14 -25.57 -16.88
CA MET A 107 -13.84 -25.63 -16.18
C MET A 107 -12.84 -26.59 -16.84
N GLN A 108 -13.30 -27.71 -17.41
CA GLN A 108 -12.42 -28.69 -18.05
C GLN A 108 -12.08 -28.31 -19.50
N SER A 109 -12.99 -27.66 -20.22
CA SER A 109 -12.68 -27.06 -21.52
C SER A 109 -11.76 -25.86 -21.35
N ASP A 110 -11.97 -25.02 -20.33
CA ASP A 110 -11.15 -23.84 -20.05
C ASP A 110 -9.72 -24.24 -19.67
N LEU A 111 -9.53 -25.31 -18.90
CA LEU A 111 -8.19 -25.83 -18.60
C LEU A 111 -7.49 -26.40 -19.84
N LYS A 112 -8.23 -27.13 -20.69
CA LYS A 112 -7.70 -27.68 -21.93
C LYS A 112 -7.39 -26.57 -22.95
N GLU A 113 -8.26 -25.57 -23.04
CA GLU A 113 -8.08 -24.36 -23.85
C GLU A 113 -6.89 -23.56 -23.35
N PHE A 114 -6.75 -23.40 -22.02
CA PHE A 114 -5.59 -22.77 -21.39
C PHE A 114 -4.30 -23.50 -21.73
N PHE A 115 -4.24 -24.83 -21.55
CA PHE A 115 -3.05 -25.59 -21.91
C PHE A 115 -2.76 -25.53 -23.40
N ARG A 116 -3.79 -25.54 -24.26
CA ARG A 116 -3.63 -25.36 -25.72
C ARG A 116 -3.08 -23.97 -26.05
N LEU A 117 -3.53 -22.93 -25.36
CA LEU A 117 -3.02 -21.56 -25.50
C LEU A 117 -1.58 -21.45 -25.00
N GLN A 118 -1.24 -22.09 -23.89
CA GLN A 118 0.14 -22.15 -23.38
C GLN A 118 1.05 -22.94 -24.33
N LEU A 119 0.58 -24.05 -24.89
CA LEU A 119 1.33 -24.83 -25.89
C LEU A 119 1.54 -24.01 -27.17
N ASN A 120 0.49 -23.36 -27.67
CA ASN A 120 0.58 -22.51 -28.87
C ASN A 120 1.45 -21.26 -28.64
N GLN A 121 1.50 -20.72 -27.41
CA GLN A 121 2.41 -19.63 -27.04
C GLN A 121 3.87 -20.12 -26.92
N ALA A 122 4.08 -21.36 -26.47
CA ALA A 122 5.39 -21.97 -26.36
C ALA A 122 5.91 -22.54 -27.69
N GLU A 123 5.02 -22.90 -28.60
CA GLU A 123 5.36 -23.36 -29.94
C GLU A 123 5.91 -22.20 -30.77
N VAL A 124 7.21 -22.27 -31.04
CA VAL A 124 7.89 -21.39 -32.00
C VAL A 124 7.46 -21.81 -33.40
N THR A 125 6.31 -21.31 -33.84
CA THR A 125 5.72 -21.60 -35.15
C THR A 125 6.41 -20.84 -36.28
N VAL A 126 7.06 -19.72 -35.97
CA VAL A 126 7.80 -18.87 -36.92
C VAL A 126 9.08 -18.39 -36.26
N GLY A 127 10.23 -18.73 -36.84
CA GLY A 127 11.53 -18.20 -36.45
C GLY A 127 11.88 -16.95 -37.26
N VAL A 128 12.55 -15.98 -36.63
CA VAL A 128 13.14 -14.83 -37.31
C VAL A 128 14.58 -15.17 -37.68
N SER A 129 14.94 -15.02 -38.97
CA SER A 129 16.32 -15.18 -39.41
C SER A 129 17.14 -13.99 -38.90
N LEU A 130 18.14 -14.29 -38.06
CA LEU A 130 19.08 -13.31 -37.54
C LEU A 130 20.44 -13.46 -38.24
N PRO A 131 21.19 -12.36 -38.43
CA PRO A 131 22.43 -12.38 -39.19
C PRO A 131 23.57 -13.17 -38.50
N SER A 132 23.52 -13.35 -37.18
CA SER A 132 24.42 -14.23 -36.42
C SER A 132 23.89 -14.50 -35.01
N GLU A 133 24.49 -15.46 -34.31
CA GLU A 133 24.26 -15.72 -32.87
C GLU A 133 24.49 -14.49 -31.98
N TYR A 134 25.41 -13.59 -32.37
CA TYR A 134 25.69 -12.34 -31.67
C TYR A 134 24.63 -11.26 -31.89
N ALA A 135 23.63 -11.51 -32.75
CA ALA A 135 22.50 -10.59 -32.93
C ALA A 135 21.51 -10.66 -31.76
N VAL A 136 21.49 -11.78 -31.03
CA VAL A 136 20.70 -11.96 -29.81
C VAL A 136 21.55 -11.55 -28.62
N ILE A 137 21.26 -10.37 -28.05
CA ILE A 137 21.99 -9.87 -26.88
C ILE A 137 21.02 -9.83 -25.70
N PRO A 138 21.26 -10.57 -24.61
CA PRO A 138 20.44 -10.48 -23.40
C PRO A 138 20.57 -9.07 -22.81
N PHE A 139 19.44 -8.49 -22.39
CA PHE A 139 19.40 -7.20 -21.72
C PHE A 139 18.89 -7.36 -20.28
N ASP A 140 19.44 -6.54 -19.38
CA ASP A 140 19.04 -6.50 -17.97
C ASP A 140 17.84 -5.56 -17.77
N MET A 141 17.88 -4.41 -18.44
CA MET A 141 16.89 -3.36 -18.30
C MET A 141 16.68 -2.63 -19.62
N PHE A 142 15.47 -2.14 -19.86
CA PHE A 142 15.21 -1.28 -21.01
C PHE A 142 14.32 -0.10 -20.61
N THR A 143 14.45 0.95 -21.40
CA THR A 143 13.57 2.12 -21.42
C THR A 143 13.16 2.36 -22.86
N LEU A 144 12.17 3.21 -23.11
CA LEU A 144 11.76 3.57 -24.47
C LEU A 144 12.87 4.18 -25.34
N GLN A 145 14.00 4.60 -24.74
CA GLN A 145 15.08 5.28 -25.46
C GLN A 145 16.43 4.58 -25.33
N THR A 146 16.57 3.62 -24.41
CA THR A 146 17.87 3.03 -24.05
C THR A 146 17.68 1.59 -23.61
N VAL A 147 18.50 0.69 -24.12
CA VAL A 147 18.62 -0.70 -23.66
C VAL A 147 19.91 -0.83 -22.87
N TYR A 148 19.84 -1.48 -21.71
CA TYR A 148 20.98 -1.83 -20.87
C TYR A 148 21.30 -3.31 -21.09
N GLN A 149 22.41 -3.56 -21.76
CA GLN A 149 22.83 -4.91 -22.15
C GLN A 149 23.42 -5.64 -20.94
N LEU A 150 23.04 -6.92 -20.75
CA LEU A 150 23.53 -7.77 -19.67
C LEU A 150 24.97 -8.20 -19.95
N GLU A 151 25.29 -8.37 -21.24
CA GLU A 151 26.63 -8.56 -21.76
C GLU A 151 26.93 -7.47 -22.78
N THR A 152 28.08 -6.80 -22.68
CA THR A 152 28.41 -5.64 -23.54
C THR A 152 28.71 -5.99 -25.01
N GLY A 153 28.51 -7.25 -25.41
CA GLY A 153 28.81 -7.76 -26.75
C GLY A 153 30.11 -7.21 -27.33
N LEU A 154 30.10 -6.93 -28.63
CA LEU A 154 31.17 -6.22 -29.34
C LEU A 154 31.12 -4.69 -29.16
N SER A 155 29.98 -4.13 -28.69
CA SER A 155 29.76 -2.69 -28.58
C SER A 155 30.58 -2.05 -27.45
N LYS A 156 30.99 -2.85 -26.44
CA LYS A 156 31.67 -2.40 -25.21
C LYS A 156 30.91 -1.31 -24.44
N HIS A 157 29.64 -1.05 -24.78
CA HIS A 157 28.83 0.00 -24.19
C HIS A 157 27.65 -0.63 -23.45
N PRO A 158 27.63 -0.56 -22.10
CA PRO A 158 26.56 -1.15 -21.29
C PRO A 158 25.17 -0.54 -21.55
N ALA A 159 25.12 0.70 -22.05
CA ALA A 159 23.89 1.42 -22.35
C ALA A 159 23.90 1.87 -23.83
N GLU A 160 23.01 1.31 -24.63
CA GLU A 160 22.81 1.68 -26.02
C GLU A 160 21.54 2.50 -26.18
N ARG A 161 21.67 3.72 -26.72
CA ARG A 161 20.51 4.52 -27.11
C ARG A 161 19.89 3.94 -28.38
N LEU A 162 18.58 3.72 -28.33
CA LEU A 162 17.76 3.24 -29.45
C LEU A 162 17.54 4.36 -30.48
N VAL A 163 18.62 4.80 -31.14
CA VAL A 163 18.59 5.84 -32.19
C VAL A 163 18.40 5.24 -33.58
N ARG A 164 18.62 3.94 -33.75
CA ARG A 164 18.47 3.27 -35.05
C ARG A 164 17.04 2.80 -35.27
N LYS A 165 16.51 3.09 -36.47
CA LYS A 165 15.13 2.83 -36.90
C LYS A 165 14.80 1.33 -36.99
N ASP A 166 15.82 0.48 -37.11
CA ASP A 166 15.75 -0.98 -37.23
C ASP A 166 15.36 -1.70 -35.93
N ARG A 167 15.76 -1.19 -34.75
CA ARG A 167 15.42 -1.80 -33.44
C ARG A 167 14.25 -1.13 -32.70
N LYS A 168 13.69 -0.07 -33.27
CA LYS A 168 12.54 0.63 -32.69
C LYS A 168 11.28 -0.25 -32.67
N ASP A 169 11.08 -1.04 -33.72
CA ASP A 169 9.90 -1.89 -33.88
C ASP A 169 9.96 -3.09 -32.90
N GLU A 170 11.15 -3.64 -32.67
CA GLU A 170 11.39 -4.68 -31.65
C GLU A 170 11.07 -4.19 -30.22
N LEU A 171 11.46 -2.95 -29.89
CA LEU A 171 11.14 -2.33 -28.61
C LEU A 171 9.64 -2.11 -28.44
N ILE A 172 8.98 -1.56 -29.46
CA ILE A 172 7.53 -1.34 -29.44
C ILE A 172 6.82 -2.68 -29.24
N SER A 173 7.22 -3.71 -30.00
CA SER A 173 6.69 -5.07 -29.84
C SER A 173 6.92 -5.65 -28.45
N THR A 174 8.09 -5.40 -27.84
CA THR A 174 8.38 -5.84 -26.46
C THR A 174 7.48 -5.16 -25.44
N VAL A 175 7.31 -3.83 -25.53
CA VAL A 175 6.42 -3.06 -24.65
C VAL A 175 4.97 -3.49 -24.84
N GLU A 176 4.52 -3.69 -26.07
CA GLU A 176 3.18 -4.18 -26.39
C GLU A 176 2.92 -5.58 -25.86
N THR A 177 3.92 -6.48 -25.96
CA THR A 177 3.84 -7.83 -25.41
C THR A 177 3.78 -7.81 -23.88
N ALA A 178 4.64 -7.03 -23.23
CA ALA A 178 4.63 -6.85 -21.78
C ALA A 178 3.29 -6.27 -21.31
N LEU A 179 2.75 -5.28 -22.03
CA LEU A 179 1.41 -4.73 -21.79
C LEU A 179 0.32 -5.77 -21.96
N HIS A 180 0.40 -6.62 -22.99
CA HIS A 180 -0.56 -7.69 -23.21
C HIS A 180 -0.58 -8.67 -22.04
N ILE A 181 0.60 -9.04 -21.53
CA ILE A 181 0.76 -9.89 -20.34
C ILE A 181 0.22 -9.18 -19.08
N LEU A 182 0.61 -7.93 -18.84
CA LEU A 182 0.19 -7.15 -17.66
C LEU A 182 -1.32 -6.90 -17.62
N ASN A 183 -1.93 -6.65 -18.78
CA ASN A 183 -3.38 -6.44 -18.92
C ASN A 183 -4.17 -7.75 -19.06
N GLY A 184 -3.48 -8.88 -19.18
CA GLY A 184 -4.06 -10.21 -19.35
C GLY A 184 -4.99 -10.63 -18.20
N PRO A 185 -5.82 -11.66 -18.41
CA PRO A 185 -6.65 -12.22 -17.35
C PRO A 185 -5.77 -12.87 -16.27
N GLN A 186 -5.86 -12.39 -15.03
CA GLN A 186 -5.18 -13.01 -13.88
C GLN A 186 -6.04 -14.14 -13.33
N GLN A 187 -5.46 -15.32 -13.11
CA GLN A 187 -6.16 -16.57 -12.76
C GLN A 187 -6.92 -16.57 -11.41
N HIS A 188 -6.88 -15.48 -10.64
CA HIS A 188 -7.60 -15.38 -9.36
C HIS A 188 -8.21 -13.99 -9.17
N GLN A 189 -9.27 -13.65 -9.90
CA GLN A 189 -10.06 -12.47 -9.56
C GLN A 189 -11.53 -12.54 -9.99
N GLU A 190 -12.37 -13.00 -9.06
CA GLU A 190 -13.72 -12.47 -8.85
C GLU A 190 -13.61 -11.22 -7.97
N ASP A 191 -13.22 -10.06 -8.51
CA ASP A 191 -13.43 -8.81 -7.78
C ASP A 191 -13.62 -7.65 -8.77
N THR A 192 -14.80 -7.06 -8.75
CA THR A 192 -15.31 -6.02 -9.68
C THR A 192 -14.69 -4.64 -9.47
N ARG A 193 -13.55 -4.55 -8.77
CA ARG A 193 -12.85 -3.29 -8.50
C ARG A 193 -11.87 -2.97 -9.63
N ARG A 194 -12.30 -2.06 -10.52
CA ARG A 194 -11.51 -1.30 -11.51
C ARG A 194 -10.14 -1.92 -11.83
N LYS A 195 -10.14 -2.90 -12.75
CA LYS A 195 -8.90 -3.41 -13.37
C LYS A 195 -8.19 -2.22 -14.01
N HIS A 196 -7.03 -1.82 -13.48
CA HIS A 196 -6.24 -0.76 -14.10
C HIS A 196 -5.64 -1.30 -15.40
N THR A 197 -6.05 -0.74 -16.53
CA THR A 197 -5.42 -1.03 -17.83
C THR A 197 -4.17 -0.19 -17.97
N TYR A 198 -3.02 -0.84 -18.20
CA TYR A 198 -1.75 -0.21 -18.52
C TYR A 198 -1.67 0.10 -20.03
N SER A 199 -0.94 1.16 -20.38
CA SER A 199 -0.73 1.66 -21.74
C SER A 199 0.73 2.07 -21.95
N PRO A 200 1.24 2.15 -23.21
CA PRO A 200 2.65 2.50 -23.45
C PRO A 200 3.11 3.82 -22.80
N PRO A 201 2.28 4.88 -22.71
CA PRO A 201 2.63 6.10 -21.99
C PRO A 201 2.96 5.93 -20.51
N ASP A 202 2.55 4.82 -19.90
CA ASP A 202 2.82 4.52 -18.48
C ASP A 202 4.28 4.15 -18.23
N PHE A 203 5.02 3.82 -19.30
CA PHE A 203 6.42 3.40 -19.30
C PHE A 203 7.33 4.45 -19.95
N ILE A 204 6.88 5.71 -19.98
CA ILE A 204 7.69 6.85 -20.42
C ILE A 204 8.26 7.56 -19.18
N GLN A 205 9.57 7.76 -19.19
CA GLN A 205 10.24 8.70 -18.29
C GLN A 205 9.56 10.08 -18.31
N GLY A 206 9.48 10.74 -17.16
CA GLY A 206 8.93 12.09 -17.07
C GLY A 206 7.41 12.14 -17.03
N LYS A 207 6.73 10.98 -16.89
CA LYS A 207 5.27 10.88 -16.82
C LYS A 207 4.76 10.35 -15.49
N LYS A 208 5.21 9.18 -15.07
CA LYS A 208 4.64 8.46 -13.92
C LYS A 208 5.72 7.96 -12.96
N VAL A 209 5.37 7.90 -11.68
CA VAL A 209 6.12 7.20 -10.64
C VAL A 209 5.19 6.24 -9.92
N PHE A 210 5.67 5.03 -9.64
CA PHE A 210 4.86 4.01 -8.98
C PHE A 210 5.28 3.83 -7.52
N TYR A 211 4.29 3.86 -6.63
CA TYR A 211 4.43 3.62 -5.20
C TYR A 211 3.49 2.48 -4.80
N PRO A 212 3.96 1.22 -4.80
CA PRO A 212 3.12 0.10 -4.43
C PRO A 212 2.64 0.19 -2.97
N VAL A 213 1.41 -0.23 -2.73
CA VAL A 213 0.88 -0.51 -1.38
C VAL A 213 1.01 -2.01 -1.14
N LEU A 214 1.96 -2.39 -0.28
CA LEU A 214 2.22 -3.78 0.07
C LEU A 214 1.27 -4.28 1.15
N PHE A 215 1.11 -5.60 1.23
CA PHE A 215 0.34 -6.25 2.29
C PHE A 215 1.29 -6.60 3.45
N SER A 216 1.09 -5.99 4.61
CA SER A 216 1.87 -6.28 5.81
C SER A 216 1.22 -7.36 6.65
N GLN A 217 1.97 -8.43 6.90
CA GLN A 217 1.50 -9.52 7.73
C GLN A 217 1.57 -9.16 9.22
N TYR A 218 0.65 -9.73 9.98
CA TYR A 218 0.68 -9.69 11.44
C TYR A 218 1.68 -10.69 12.02
N ASN A 219 1.90 -10.60 13.33
CA ASN A 219 2.79 -11.50 14.06
C ASN A 219 2.27 -12.95 13.98
N PRO A 220 3.00 -13.88 13.34
CA PRO A 220 2.58 -15.27 13.19
C PRO A 220 2.37 -15.97 14.54
N ALA A 221 3.14 -15.60 15.57
CA ALA A 221 3.00 -16.15 16.91
C ALA A 221 1.67 -15.75 17.59
N VAL A 222 1.06 -14.65 17.14
CA VAL A 222 -0.22 -14.15 17.66
C VAL A 222 -1.38 -14.72 16.85
N ILE A 223 -1.33 -14.61 15.52
CA ILE A 223 -2.45 -15.01 14.65
C ILE A 223 -2.61 -16.53 14.52
N TYR A 224 -1.54 -17.31 14.68
CA TYR A 224 -1.57 -18.78 14.67
C TYR A 224 -1.43 -19.40 16.06
N ARG A 225 -1.73 -18.65 17.12
CA ARG A 225 -1.53 -19.11 18.52
C ARG A 225 -2.25 -20.41 18.86
N ASN A 226 -3.39 -20.68 18.22
CA ASN A 226 -4.19 -21.88 18.46
C ASN A 226 -3.79 -23.06 17.56
N SER A 227 -2.85 -22.86 16.64
CA SER A 227 -2.32 -23.91 15.77
C SER A 227 -1.18 -24.66 16.47
N THR A 228 -1.14 -25.97 16.32
CA THR A 228 -0.05 -26.81 16.88
C THR A 228 1.29 -26.55 16.22
N HIS A 229 1.28 -26.13 14.94
CA HIS A 229 2.47 -25.76 14.18
C HIS A 229 2.19 -24.53 13.33
N LEU A 230 3.21 -23.69 13.18
CA LEU A 230 3.18 -22.57 12.23
C LEU A 230 3.13 -23.11 10.79
N PRO A 231 2.19 -22.64 9.95
CA PRO A 231 2.15 -23.04 8.55
C PRO A 231 3.46 -22.69 7.82
N PRO A 232 3.85 -23.42 6.76
CA PRO A 232 4.95 -23.00 5.88
C PRO A 232 4.70 -21.59 5.30
N LEU A 233 5.77 -20.85 5.03
CA LEU A 233 5.69 -19.46 4.54
C LEU A 233 4.74 -19.29 3.35
N GLN A 234 4.77 -20.19 2.37
CA GLN A 234 3.90 -20.15 1.20
C GLN A 234 2.41 -20.18 1.55
N GLN A 235 2.04 -20.86 2.63
CA GLN A 235 0.66 -20.92 3.13
C GLN A 235 0.29 -19.71 3.99
N GLN A 236 1.28 -18.94 4.47
CA GLN A 236 1.05 -17.70 5.21
C GLN A 236 0.80 -16.49 4.29
N LEU A 237 1.17 -16.57 2.99
CA LEU A 237 1.01 -15.49 1.99
C LEU A 237 -0.46 -15.32 1.54
N VAL A 238 -1.36 -15.17 2.50
CA VAL A 238 -2.80 -15.01 2.30
C VAL A 238 -3.17 -13.57 2.61
N ILE A 239 -3.93 -12.94 1.71
CA ILE A 239 -4.49 -11.60 1.91
C ILE A 239 -5.86 -11.75 2.58
N SER A 240 -5.93 -11.52 3.88
CA SER A 240 -7.19 -11.44 4.63
C SER A 240 -7.09 -10.43 5.77
N GLN A 241 -8.22 -10.00 6.33
CA GLN A 241 -8.22 -9.07 7.47
C GLN A 241 -7.61 -9.68 8.75
N GLU A 242 -7.51 -11.01 8.81
CA GLU A 242 -6.99 -11.77 9.95
C GLU A 242 -5.49 -12.02 9.86
N THR A 243 -4.92 -11.99 8.65
CA THR A 243 -3.51 -12.27 8.39
C THR A 243 -2.66 -11.02 8.24
N GLY A 244 -3.27 -9.86 7.98
CA GLY A 244 -2.54 -8.62 7.81
C GLY A 244 -3.41 -7.43 7.40
N PHE A 245 -2.76 -6.41 6.83
CA PHE A 245 -3.40 -5.21 6.32
C PHE A 245 -2.61 -4.58 5.17
N TRP A 246 -3.29 -3.78 4.35
CA TRP A 246 -2.63 -2.97 3.32
C TRP A 246 -1.93 -1.77 3.96
N ARG A 247 -0.59 -1.68 3.83
CA ARG A 247 0.21 -0.62 4.44
C ARG A 247 0.17 0.66 3.58
N ASP A 248 -0.86 1.46 3.77
CA ASP A 248 -1.09 2.71 3.03
C ASP A 248 -0.21 3.89 3.51
N PHE A 249 0.48 3.77 4.63
CA PHE A 249 1.35 4.81 5.22
C PHE A 249 2.85 4.62 4.96
N GLY A 250 3.28 3.60 4.21
CA GLY A 250 4.70 3.37 3.88
C GLY A 250 5.06 3.86 2.47
N PHE A 251 6.19 4.56 2.32
CA PHE A 251 6.63 5.12 1.03
C PHE A 251 8.03 4.66 0.58
N GLY A 252 8.69 3.81 1.35
CA GLY A 252 10.04 3.32 1.02
C GLY A 252 10.13 2.51 -0.27
N MET A 253 9.09 1.74 -0.60
CA MET A 253 9.02 1.00 -1.87
C MET A 253 8.50 1.91 -2.98
N THR A 254 9.29 2.08 -4.04
CA THR A 254 8.92 2.84 -5.22
C THR A 254 9.63 2.29 -6.46
N CYS A 255 8.98 2.43 -7.63
CA CYS A 255 9.58 2.17 -8.93
C CYS A 255 9.52 3.46 -9.75
N GLN A 256 10.69 3.92 -10.20
CA GLN A 256 10.88 5.22 -10.82
C GLN A 256 12.13 5.25 -11.71
N TYR A 257 12.11 6.10 -12.72
CA TYR A 257 13.31 6.34 -13.52
C TYR A 257 14.37 7.10 -12.71
N ARG A 258 15.64 6.68 -12.86
CA ARG A 258 16.79 7.35 -12.23
C ARG A 258 16.82 8.85 -12.52
N SER A 259 16.57 9.21 -13.76
CA SER A 259 16.53 10.60 -14.23
C SER A 259 15.41 11.40 -13.57
N ASP A 260 14.20 10.84 -13.43
CA ASP A 260 13.09 11.50 -12.74
C ASP A 260 13.42 11.72 -11.25
N PHE A 261 14.02 10.72 -10.60
CA PHE A 261 14.50 10.84 -9.22
C PHE A 261 15.53 11.96 -9.04
N ILE A 262 16.50 12.07 -9.95
CA ILE A 262 17.48 13.16 -9.92
C ILE A 262 16.82 14.52 -10.17
N ASN A 263 15.89 14.60 -11.14
CA ASN A 263 15.25 15.85 -11.54
C ASN A 263 14.37 16.47 -10.45
N ILE A 264 13.74 15.66 -9.59
CA ILE A 264 12.99 16.16 -8.43
C ILE A 264 13.89 16.49 -7.22
N GLY A 265 15.21 16.34 -7.37
CA GLY A 265 16.20 16.63 -6.34
C GLY A 265 16.48 15.48 -5.36
N GLY A 266 16.09 14.24 -5.69
CA GLY A 266 16.42 13.01 -4.96
C GLY A 266 16.14 13.02 -3.46
N PHE A 267 16.87 12.19 -2.71
CA PHE A 267 16.80 12.17 -1.25
C PHE A 267 17.46 13.40 -0.62
N ASP A 268 16.87 13.88 0.47
CA ASP A 268 17.53 14.86 1.33
C ASP A 268 18.65 14.16 2.13
N ARG A 269 19.89 14.47 1.76
CA ARG A 269 21.09 13.88 2.36
C ARG A 269 21.44 14.47 3.72
N SER A 270 20.73 15.51 4.16
CA SER A 270 20.91 16.12 5.48
C SER A 270 20.22 15.33 6.59
N ILE A 271 19.25 14.47 6.25
CA ILE A 271 18.52 13.65 7.23
C ILE A 271 19.49 12.72 7.96
N LYS A 272 19.42 12.75 9.29
CA LYS A 272 20.15 11.86 10.19
C LYS A 272 19.19 11.01 11.02
N GLY A 273 19.54 9.74 11.20
CA GLY A 273 18.71 8.77 11.91
C GLY A 273 17.51 8.29 11.08
N TRP A 274 16.57 7.62 11.75
CA TRP A 274 15.47 6.92 11.09
C TRP A 274 14.28 7.84 10.76
N GLY A 275 13.70 7.66 9.58
CA GLY A 275 12.39 8.16 9.18
C GLY A 275 12.38 9.51 8.45
N LEU A 276 11.25 9.76 7.77
CA LEU A 276 10.90 10.92 6.96
C LEU A 276 11.56 10.99 5.57
N GLU A 277 12.60 10.21 5.28
CA GLU A 277 13.29 10.24 4.00
C GLU A 277 12.38 9.83 2.84
N ASP A 278 11.57 8.80 3.07
CA ASP A 278 10.61 8.26 2.11
C ASP A 278 9.41 9.20 1.92
N VAL A 279 8.89 9.75 3.02
CA VAL A 279 7.81 10.76 3.03
C VAL A 279 8.24 12.03 2.29
N HIS A 280 9.47 12.51 2.53
CA HIS A 280 10.00 13.69 1.87
C HIS A 280 10.17 13.47 0.37
N LEU A 281 10.71 12.30 -0.03
CA LEU A 281 10.80 11.95 -1.45
C LEU A 281 9.42 11.88 -2.10
N TYR A 282 8.46 11.21 -1.45
CA TYR A 282 7.09 11.10 -1.94
C TYR A 282 6.42 12.48 -2.13
N ARG A 283 6.60 13.39 -1.17
CA ARG A 283 6.12 14.78 -1.26
C ARG A 283 6.75 15.54 -2.43
N LYS A 284 8.05 15.35 -2.70
CA LYS A 284 8.71 15.94 -3.88
C LYS A 284 8.06 15.48 -5.18
N TYR A 285 7.70 14.20 -5.29
CA TYR A 285 6.96 13.69 -6.46
C TYR A 285 5.56 14.30 -6.57
N LEU A 286 4.80 14.40 -5.47
CA LEU A 286 3.48 15.04 -5.46
C LEU A 286 3.52 16.50 -5.92
N HIS A 287 4.61 17.22 -5.64
CA HIS A 287 4.79 18.62 -6.04
C HIS A 287 5.43 18.77 -7.43
N SER A 288 5.79 17.67 -8.09
CA SER A 288 6.36 17.66 -9.43
C SER A 288 5.26 17.59 -10.50
N LYS A 289 5.67 17.57 -11.78
CA LYS A 289 4.76 17.34 -12.91
C LYS A 289 4.44 15.86 -13.14
N LEU A 290 5.03 14.95 -12.35
CA LEU A 290 4.86 13.51 -12.48
C LEU A 290 3.55 13.05 -11.82
N MET A 291 2.85 12.13 -12.47
CA MET A 291 1.69 11.47 -11.87
C MET A 291 2.16 10.36 -10.93
N VAL A 292 1.78 10.47 -9.67
CA VAL A 292 2.02 9.45 -8.65
C VAL A 292 0.93 8.37 -8.73
N ILE A 293 1.32 7.16 -9.12
CA ILE A 293 0.45 5.98 -9.11
C ILE A 293 0.67 5.23 -7.81
N ARG A 294 -0.38 5.08 -7.01
CA ARG A 294 -0.35 4.34 -5.74
C ARG A 294 -1.50 3.35 -5.67
N SER A 295 -1.19 2.06 -5.60
CA SER A 295 -2.20 1.00 -5.58
C SER A 295 -1.73 -0.27 -4.85
N PRO A 296 -2.67 -1.06 -4.28
CA PRO A 296 -2.37 -2.36 -3.71
C PRO A 296 -1.68 -3.31 -4.69
N SER A 297 -0.54 -3.86 -4.28
CA SER A 297 0.23 -4.83 -5.06
C SER A 297 0.15 -6.21 -4.42
N ARG A 298 -0.72 -7.07 -4.95
CA ARG A 298 -1.07 -8.39 -4.36
C ARG A 298 0.09 -9.37 -4.29
N GLY A 299 1.14 -9.19 -5.11
CA GLY A 299 2.36 -10.00 -5.05
C GLY A 299 3.38 -9.50 -4.01
N LEU A 300 3.15 -8.37 -3.35
CA LEU A 300 4.10 -7.78 -2.41
C LEU A 300 3.63 -7.95 -0.98
N PHE A 301 4.34 -8.82 -0.26
CA PHE A 301 4.15 -9.06 1.16
C PHE A 301 5.32 -8.46 1.93
N HIS A 302 5.00 -7.70 2.98
CA HIS A 302 5.97 -7.38 4.02
C HIS A 302 5.80 -8.43 5.11
N LEU A 303 6.73 -9.39 5.11
CA LEU A 303 6.78 -10.45 6.11
C LEU A 303 6.97 -9.82 7.48
N TRP A 304 6.21 -10.29 8.46
CA TRP A 304 6.38 -9.84 9.82
C TRP A 304 7.79 -10.17 10.32
N HIS A 305 8.40 -9.21 10.99
CA HIS A 305 9.66 -9.39 11.70
C HIS A 305 9.59 -8.58 12.98
N GLU A 306 10.36 -9.01 13.99
CA GLU A 306 10.45 -8.27 15.23
C GLU A 306 10.97 -6.85 14.96
N LYS A 307 10.36 -5.87 15.64
CA LYS A 307 10.75 -4.47 15.57
C LYS A 307 11.32 -4.04 16.91
N SER A 308 12.58 -3.61 16.91
CA SER A 308 13.23 -2.96 18.05
C SER A 308 13.03 -1.45 17.97
N CYS A 309 12.53 -0.84 19.04
CA CYS A 309 12.38 0.60 19.19
C CYS A 309 13.36 1.06 20.26
N ALA A 310 14.47 1.64 19.83
CA ALA A 310 15.56 2.05 20.71
C ALA A 310 15.13 3.22 21.62
N ASP A 311 15.52 3.18 22.89
CA ASP A 311 15.12 4.17 23.91
C ASP A 311 15.75 5.56 23.65
N GLU A 312 16.85 5.61 22.89
CA GLU A 312 17.55 6.84 22.52
C GLU A 312 16.84 7.61 21.39
N LEU A 313 15.76 7.07 20.83
CA LEU A 313 14.98 7.76 19.80
C LEU A 313 14.30 9.02 20.37
N PRO A 314 14.27 10.13 19.61
CA PRO A 314 13.42 11.27 19.96
C PRO A 314 11.97 10.85 20.23
N PRO A 315 11.25 11.49 21.16
CA PRO A 315 9.92 11.05 21.60
C PRO A 315 8.93 10.78 20.46
N ASP A 316 8.92 11.63 19.43
CA ASP A 316 8.05 11.47 18.26
C ASP A 316 8.42 10.22 17.44
N LYS A 317 9.72 9.96 17.25
CA LYS A 317 10.21 8.80 16.50
C LYS A 317 9.96 7.50 17.27
N PHE A 318 10.17 7.53 18.59
CA PHE A 318 9.86 6.39 19.47
C PHE A 318 8.37 6.06 19.41
N LYS A 319 7.51 7.07 19.54
CA LYS A 319 6.05 6.90 19.43
C LYS A 319 5.65 6.30 18.08
N MET A 320 6.17 6.83 16.97
CA MET A 320 5.92 6.26 15.63
C MET A 320 6.39 4.81 15.51
N CYS A 321 7.56 4.49 16.08
CA CYS A 321 8.10 3.15 16.10
C CYS A 321 7.16 2.18 16.83
N MET A 322 6.76 2.55 18.04
CA MET A 322 5.87 1.76 18.89
C MET A 322 4.48 1.59 18.29
N GLN A 323 3.91 2.63 17.68
CA GLN A 323 2.63 2.54 16.97
C GLN A 323 2.71 1.55 15.81
N THR A 324 3.76 1.63 14.99
CA THR A 324 3.97 0.69 13.89
C THR A 324 4.16 -0.74 14.42
N LYS A 325 4.88 -0.92 15.53
CA LYS A 325 5.07 -2.22 16.17
C LYS A 325 3.73 -2.81 16.60
N ALA A 326 2.93 -2.06 17.36
CA ALA A 326 1.62 -2.48 17.83
C ALA A 326 0.67 -2.84 16.68
N MET A 327 0.65 -2.05 15.61
CA MET A 327 -0.19 -2.31 14.43
C MET A 327 0.16 -3.62 13.72
N ASN A 328 1.41 -4.08 13.81
CA ASN A 328 1.85 -5.31 13.16
C ASN A 328 1.64 -6.56 14.04
N GLU A 329 1.10 -6.44 15.25
CA GLU A 329 0.93 -7.61 16.13
C GLU A 329 -0.25 -8.49 15.71
N ALA A 330 -1.45 -7.91 15.55
CA ALA A 330 -2.64 -8.59 15.08
C ALA A 330 -3.74 -7.58 14.72
N SER A 331 -4.83 -8.06 14.11
CA SER A 331 -6.03 -7.23 13.92
C SER A 331 -6.62 -6.78 15.26
N HIS A 332 -7.37 -5.67 15.23
CA HIS A 332 -8.07 -5.17 16.42
C HIS A 332 -8.99 -6.22 17.05
N GLY A 333 -9.68 -7.02 16.24
CA GLY A 333 -10.53 -8.11 16.70
C GLY A 333 -9.74 -9.19 17.45
N GLN A 334 -8.65 -9.68 16.85
CA GLN A 334 -7.78 -10.67 17.49
C GLN A 334 -7.17 -10.14 18.79
N LEU A 335 -6.68 -8.89 18.82
CA LEU A 335 -6.16 -8.28 20.05
C LEU A 335 -7.25 -8.16 21.13
N GLY A 336 -8.47 -7.80 20.75
CA GLY A 336 -9.62 -7.78 21.65
C GLY A 336 -9.93 -9.16 22.23
N GLU A 337 -9.89 -10.22 21.41
CA GLU A 337 -10.07 -11.60 21.88
C GLU A 337 -8.98 -12.04 22.86
N LEU A 338 -7.74 -11.62 22.64
CA LEU A 338 -6.64 -11.89 23.57
C LEU A 338 -6.85 -11.15 24.90
N TYR A 339 -7.30 -9.90 24.86
CA TYR A 339 -7.53 -9.08 26.04
C TYR A 339 -8.68 -9.61 26.90
N PHE A 340 -9.83 -9.91 26.28
CA PHE A 340 -11.04 -10.39 26.97
C PHE A 340 -11.07 -11.91 27.21
N ARG A 341 -9.98 -12.64 26.98
CA ARG A 341 -9.95 -14.10 27.07
C ARG A 341 -10.51 -14.64 28.39
N ARG A 342 -10.07 -14.06 29.52
CA ARG A 342 -10.45 -14.51 30.86
C ARG A 342 -11.95 -14.41 31.14
N GLU A 343 -12.64 -13.48 30.49
CA GLU A 343 -14.08 -13.29 30.59
C GLU A 343 -14.86 -14.22 29.66
N LYS A 344 -14.25 -14.66 28.56
CA LYS A 344 -14.84 -15.59 27.59
C LYS A 344 -14.70 -17.07 27.98
N GLU A 345 -13.65 -17.45 28.70
CA GLU A 345 -13.40 -18.86 29.08
C GLU A 345 -14.56 -19.53 29.85
N PRO A 346 -15.26 -18.88 30.81
CA PRO A 346 -16.38 -19.48 31.51
C PRO A 346 -17.59 -19.76 30.61
N HIS A 347 -17.77 -18.98 29.54
CA HIS A 347 -18.87 -19.13 28.60
C HIS A 347 -18.61 -20.18 27.51
N ARG A 348 -17.36 -20.55 27.25
CA ARG A 348 -17.00 -21.56 26.25
C ARG A 348 -17.10 -23.01 26.77
N ASN A 349 -17.17 -23.17 28.10
CA ASN A 349 -17.27 -24.46 28.80
C ASN A 349 -18.70 -24.73 29.34
N ARG A 350 -19.68 -23.92 28.94
CA ARG A 350 -21.12 -24.24 29.01
C ARG A 350 -21.58 -24.64 27.62
#